data_AF-E8JPK1-F1
#
_entry.id   AF-E8JPK1-F1
#
_cell.length_a   1.000
_cell.length_b   1.000
_cell.length_c   1.000
_cell.angle_alpha   90.00
_cell.angle_beta   90.00
_cell.angle_gamma   90.00
#
_symmetry.space_group_name_H-M   'P 1'
#
loop_
_entity.id
_entity.type
_entity.pdbx_description
1 polymer ?
#
loop_
_entity_poly.entity_id
_entity_poly.type
_entity_poly.pdbx_seq_one_letter_code
_entity_poly.pdbx_strand_id
1 'polypeptide(L)'
;MKIGDKEFFLFWENSRAIMTQHQARQVLTELMKIAQMPLELTGEVAQTRKLVNQFSDDLAPDDPFWGELARLVQLAFPGESMAEDTLLAHQVHQFRYVISAYQAQLVREYYPAKNDWTSLLAFLKGKKERRFWRKVFDFDVTESARLHNKAPRCPILGFELPVNFKILMAFHTEFILDSNGHFANEIDPQGQTYNGIINGASFNYANQNNQRHYELDVAAIKQHDPLFRKHILVNRGNAFVAPLWVRRPWHSDWQRSYFNRKGVYSKNGKSSYRRSLALRRVFLKELKSMNKL
;
A
#
# COMPACT_ATOMS: atom_id res chain seq x y z
N MET A 1 -20.74 -11.49 -11.50
CA MET A 1 -20.25 -10.23 -10.92
C MET A 1 -18.86 -10.35 -10.29
N LYS A 2 -17.90 -9.65 -10.89
CA LYS A 2 -16.56 -9.30 -10.39
C LYS A 2 -16.50 -7.80 -10.08
N ILE A 3 -15.70 -7.39 -9.11
CA ILE A 3 -15.50 -5.97 -8.76
C ILE A 3 -14.93 -5.22 -9.97
N GLY A 4 -15.65 -4.22 -10.45
CA GLY A 4 -15.28 -3.41 -11.60
C GLY A 4 -15.80 -3.92 -12.96
N ASP A 5 -16.58 -4.99 -13.00
CA ASP A 5 -17.32 -5.35 -14.21
C ASP A 5 -18.63 -4.52 -14.35
N LYS A 6 -19.32 -4.69 -15.48
CA LYS A 6 -20.57 -3.97 -15.76
C LYS A 6 -21.67 -4.24 -14.72
N GLU A 7 -21.81 -5.49 -14.26
CA GLU A 7 -22.83 -5.86 -13.27
C GLU A 7 -22.51 -5.20 -11.92
N PHE A 8 -21.24 -5.20 -11.54
CA PHE A 8 -20.76 -4.55 -10.33
C PHE A 8 -21.01 -3.05 -10.35
N PHE A 9 -20.71 -2.39 -11.47
CA PHE A 9 -20.98 -0.96 -11.55
C PHE A 9 -22.48 -0.68 -11.48
N LEU A 10 -23.35 -1.47 -12.10
CA LEU A 10 -24.80 -1.31 -11.91
C LEU A 10 -25.21 -1.44 -10.43
N PHE A 11 -24.69 -2.44 -9.71
CA PHE A 11 -24.86 -2.54 -8.26
C PHE A 11 -24.35 -1.29 -7.53
N TRP A 12 -23.13 -0.86 -7.84
CA TRP A 12 -22.48 0.28 -7.22
C TRP A 12 -23.29 1.56 -7.42
N GLU A 13 -23.71 1.85 -8.65
CA GLU A 13 -24.47 3.05 -8.99
C GLU A 13 -25.82 3.11 -8.26
N ASN A 14 -26.52 1.97 -8.19
CA ASN A 14 -27.77 1.86 -7.44
C ASN A 14 -27.58 2.05 -5.93
N SER A 15 -26.39 1.74 -5.41
CA SER A 15 -26.07 1.92 -3.99
C SER A 15 -25.74 3.37 -3.59
N ARG A 16 -25.53 4.27 -4.57
CA ARG A 16 -25.12 5.68 -4.34
C ARG A 16 -26.25 6.63 -3.91
N ALA A 17 -27.51 6.20 -3.93
CA ALA A 17 -28.62 7.07 -3.52
C ALA A 17 -28.53 7.40 -2.01
N ILE A 18 -28.44 8.69 -1.67
CA ILE A 18 -28.35 9.29 -0.31
C ILE A 18 -27.95 8.29 0.78
N MET A 19 -26.64 8.22 1.05
CA MET A 19 -26.08 7.24 1.98
C MET A 19 -25.96 7.80 3.40
N THR A 20 -26.65 7.18 4.34
CA THR A 20 -26.35 7.27 5.78
C THR A 20 -25.17 6.38 6.14
N GLN A 21 -24.59 6.56 7.34
CA GLN A 21 -23.55 5.67 7.86
C GLN A 21 -23.98 4.19 7.89
N HIS A 22 -25.25 3.91 8.23
CA HIS A 22 -25.79 2.55 8.26
C HIS A 22 -25.84 1.94 6.85
N GLN A 23 -26.38 2.68 5.87
CA GLN A 23 -26.40 2.24 4.48
C GLN A 23 -24.99 2.03 3.92
N ALA A 24 -24.03 2.90 4.28
CA ALA A 24 -22.64 2.73 3.89
C ALA A 24 -22.05 1.40 4.39
N ARG A 25 -22.33 1.03 5.65
CA ARG A 25 -21.94 -0.28 6.20
C ARG A 25 -22.63 -1.46 5.52
N GLN A 26 -23.89 -1.32 5.13
CA GLN A 26 -24.60 -2.36 4.37
C GLN A 26 -23.96 -2.57 3.00
N VAL A 27 -23.66 -1.50 2.27
CA VAL A 27 -22.98 -1.60 0.96
C VAL A 27 -21.59 -2.21 1.10
N LEU A 28 -20.81 -1.82 2.12
CA LEU A 28 -19.51 -2.46 2.38
C LEU A 28 -19.66 -3.93 2.75
N THR A 29 -20.69 -4.31 3.50
CA THR A 29 -20.97 -5.72 3.79
C THR A 29 -21.22 -6.52 2.52
N GLU A 30 -22.03 -6.00 1.60
CA GLU A 30 -22.25 -6.63 0.30
C GLU A 30 -20.96 -6.66 -0.54
N LEU A 31 -20.17 -5.59 -0.54
CA LEU A 31 -18.87 -5.57 -1.22
C LEU A 31 -17.91 -6.65 -0.67
N MET A 32 -17.86 -6.88 0.64
CA MET A 32 -17.04 -7.94 1.23
C MET A 32 -17.52 -9.34 0.79
N LYS A 33 -18.82 -9.54 0.60
CA LYS A 33 -19.37 -10.79 0.04
C LYS A 33 -18.99 -10.96 -1.43
N ILE A 34 -19.09 -9.91 -2.23
CA ILE A 34 -18.69 -9.92 -3.66
C ILE A 34 -17.20 -10.21 -3.79
N ALA A 35 -16.37 -9.57 -2.97
CA ALA A 35 -14.93 -9.83 -2.87
C ALA A 35 -14.60 -11.24 -2.36
N GLN A 36 -15.59 -11.98 -1.84
CA GLN A 36 -15.41 -13.23 -1.11
C GLN A 36 -14.37 -13.11 0.01
N MET A 37 -14.39 -11.99 0.73
CA MET A 37 -13.42 -11.74 1.80
C MET A 37 -13.52 -12.84 2.86
N PRO A 38 -12.40 -13.49 3.24
CA PRO A 38 -12.39 -14.47 4.30
C PRO A 38 -12.59 -13.78 5.66
N LEU A 39 -12.71 -14.59 6.71
CA LEU A 39 -12.65 -14.08 8.08
C LEU A 39 -11.25 -13.55 8.43
N GLU A 40 -10.21 -14.09 7.80
CA GLU A 40 -8.81 -13.76 8.04
C GLU A 40 -7.99 -14.09 6.77
N LEU A 41 -7.09 -13.21 6.36
CA LEU A 41 -6.12 -13.48 5.31
C LEU A 41 -5.04 -14.44 5.82
N THR A 42 -4.78 -15.51 5.08
CA THR A 42 -3.76 -16.50 5.44
C THR A 42 -2.38 -16.14 4.89
N GLY A 43 -2.35 -15.30 3.85
CA GLY A 43 -1.15 -15.01 3.09
C GLY A 43 -0.82 -16.07 2.03
N GLU A 44 -1.56 -17.18 1.98
CA GLU A 44 -1.31 -18.21 0.99
C GLU A 44 -1.55 -17.70 -0.44
N VAL A 45 -0.69 -18.13 -1.36
CA VAL A 45 -0.77 -17.75 -2.77
C VAL A 45 -2.10 -18.18 -3.38
N ALA A 46 -2.60 -19.36 -3.04
CA ALA A 46 -3.88 -19.87 -3.54
C ALA A 46 -5.06 -18.99 -3.10
N GLN A 47 -5.14 -18.62 -1.82
CA GLN A 47 -6.16 -17.70 -1.31
C GLN A 47 -6.03 -16.33 -1.99
N THR A 48 -4.81 -15.80 -2.10
CA THR A 48 -4.53 -14.51 -2.71
C THR A 48 -4.98 -14.46 -4.18
N ARG A 49 -4.63 -15.47 -4.98
CA ARG A 49 -5.09 -15.59 -6.38
C ARG A 49 -6.62 -15.63 -6.48
N LYS A 50 -7.28 -16.40 -5.60
CA LYS A 50 -8.75 -16.48 -5.59
C LYS A 50 -9.38 -15.10 -5.35
N LEU A 51 -8.84 -14.33 -4.42
CA LEU A 51 -9.32 -12.99 -4.07
C LEU A 51 -9.05 -11.98 -5.18
N VAL A 52 -7.82 -11.95 -5.72
CA VAL A 52 -7.45 -11.08 -6.85
C VAL A 52 -8.31 -11.38 -8.08
N ASN A 53 -8.65 -12.64 -8.34
CA ASN A 53 -9.53 -13.03 -9.44
C ASN A 53 -11.01 -12.60 -9.27
N GLN A 54 -11.39 -12.01 -8.13
CA GLN A 54 -12.72 -11.40 -7.96
C GLN A 54 -12.81 -10.01 -8.59
N PHE A 55 -11.72 -9.44 -9.07
CA PHE A 55 -11.72 -8.17 -9.78
C PHE A 55 -11.82 -8.39 -11.29
N SER A 56 -12.41 -7.41 -11.95
CA SER A 56 -12.45 -7.28 -13.41
C SER A 56 -11.14 -6.71 -13.89
N ASP A 57 -10.60 -7.25 -14.98
CA ASP A 57 -9.33 -6.81 -15.55
C ASP A 57 -9.42 -5.38 -16.13
N ASP A 58 -10.65 -4.88 -16.35
CA ASP A 58 -10.94 -3.51 -16.79
C ASP A 58 -10.82 -2.44 -15.69
N LEU A 59 -10.69 -2.83 -14.41
CA LEU A 59 -10.65 -1.88 -13.29
C LEU A 59 -9.21 -1.41 -13.01
N ALA A 60 -8.78 -0.39 -13.75
CA ALA A 60 -7.42 0.14 -13.64
C ALA A 60 -7.08 0.69 -12.22
N PRO A 61 -5.80 0.67 -11.80
CA PRO A 61 -5.37 1.20 -10.50
C PRO A 61 -5.64 2.69 -10.26
N ASP A 62 -5.90 3.45 -11.33
CA ASP A 62 -6.24 4.87 -11.31
C ASP A 62 -7.69 5.19 -11.65
N ASP A 63 -8.56 4.18 -11.64
CA ASP A 63 -9.99 4.34 -11.85
C ASP A 63 -10.63 5.22 -10.75
N PRO A 64 -11.57 6.13 -11.09
CA PRO A 64 -12.29 6.95 -10.12
C PRO A 64 -13.01 6.18 -9.01
N PHE A 65 -13.39 4.92 -9.25
CA PHE A 65 -14.01 4.03 -8.29
C PHE A 65 -13.25 3.96 -6.96
N TRP A 66 -11.91 3.96 -7.01
CA TRP A 66 -11.09 3.88 -5.80
C TRP A 66 -11.32 5.06 -4.85
N GLY A 67 -11.48 6.26 -5.39
CA GLY A 67 -11.84 7.43 -4.60
C GLY A 67 -13.27 7.38 -4.07
N GLU A 68 -14.20 6.75 -4.81
CA GLU A 68 -15.57 6.53 -4.35
C GLU A 68 -15.62 5.52 -3.20
N LEU A 69 -14.91 4.40 -3.31
CA LEU A 69 -14.76 3.40 -2.26
C LEU A 69 -14.17 4.00 -0.99
N ALA A 70 -13.10 4.80 -1.12
CA ALA A 70 -12.50 5.49 0.00
C ALA A 70 -13.48 6.42 0.72
N ARG A 71 -14.31 7.17 -0.03
CA ARG A 71 -15.37 8.02 0.55
C ARG A 71 -16.44 7.19 1.27
N LEU A 72 -16.84 6.06 0.69
CA LEU A 72 -17.80 5.14 1.32
C LEU A 72 -17.28 4.62 2.67
N VAL A 73 -16.02 4.21 2.72
CA VAL A 73 -15.37 3.76 3.96
C VAL A 73 -15.26 4.89 4.98
N GLN A 74 -14.90 6.10 4.53
CA GLN A 74 -14.87 7.28 5.41
C GLN A 74 -16.23 7.57 6.05
N LEU A 75 -17.34 7.39 5.31
CA LEU A 75 -18.70 7.57 5.82
C LEU A 75 -19.10 6.44 6.78
N ALA A 76 -18.76 5.19 6.46
CA ALA A 76 -19.11 4.03 7.27
C ALA A 76 -18.41 4.03 8.65
N PHE A 77 -17.19 4.54 8.74
CA PHE A 77 -16.33 4.42 9.92
C PHE A 77 -15.84 5.77 10.50
N PRO A 78 -16.72 6.66 11.01
CA PRO A 78 -16.31 7.95 11.57
C PRO A 78 -15.39 7.79 12.78
N GLY A 79 -14.50 8.77 13.00
CA GLY A 79 -13.47 8.69 14.03
C GLY A 79 -12.66 7.39 13.92
N GLU A 80 -12.30 6.80 15.07
CA GLU A 80 -11.54 5.55 15.15
C GLU A 80 -12.41 4.28 15.07
N SER A 81 -13.67 4.37 14.61
CA SER A 81 -14.56 3.18 14.58
C SER A 81 -14.10 2.06 13.63
N MET A 82 -13.12 2.32 12.74
CA MET A 82 -12.43 1.27 11.97
C MET A 82 -11.52 0.38 12.83
N ALA A 83 -11.18 0.79 14.06
CA ALA A 83 -10.39 0.00 15.01
C ALA A 83 -11.27 -0.80 16.00
N GLU A 84 -12.60 -0.66 15.93
CA GLU A 84 -13.54 -1.45 16.72
C GLU A 84 -13.53 -2.91 16.27
N ASP A 85 -13.61 -3.84 17.23
CA ASP A 85 -13.57 -5.28 16.98
C ASP A 85 -14.87 -5.81 16.37
N THR A 86 -15.09 -5.47 15.10
CA THR A 86 -16.24 -5.94 14.30
C THR A 86 -15.75 -6.67 13.07
N LEU A 87 -16.53 -7.65 12.60
CA LEU A 87 -16.19 -8.41 11.39
C LEU A 87 -16.04 -7.48 10.17
N LEU A 88 -16.92 -6.51 10.01
CA LEU A 88 -16.87 -5.59 8.87
C LEU A 88 -15.62 -4.71 8.91
N ALA A 89 -15.25 -4.14 10.07
CA ALA A 89 -14.02 -3.37 10.20
C ALA A 89 -12.79 -4.23 9.91
N HIS A 90 -12.76 -5.46 10.42
CA HIS A 90 -11.70 -6.43 10.17
C HIS A 90 -11.54 -6.73 8.68
N GLN A 91 -12.63 -7.11 7.99
CA GLN A 91 -12.59 -7.42 6.56
C GLN A 91 -12.23 -6.20 5.72
N VAL A 92 -12.83 -5.03 5.99
CA VAL A 92 -12.54 -3.80 5.24
C VAL A 92 -11.08 -3.37 5.44
N HIS A 93 -10.52 -3.51 6.63
CA HIS A 93 -9.10 -3.25 6.86
C HIS A 93 -8.22 -4.20 6.04
N GLN A 94 -8.46 -5.51 6.11
CA GLN A 94 -7.65 -6.49 5.37
C GLN A 94 -7.84 -6.41 3.86
N PHE A 95 -9.01 -5.98 3.40
CA PHE A 95 -9.31 -5.79 1.98
C PHE A 95 -8.35 -4.79 1.31
N ARG A 96 -7.78 -3.84 2.06
CA ARG A 96 -6.75 -2.91 1.56
C ARG A 96 -5.54 -3.63 0.98
N TYR A 97 -5.15 -4.78 1.56
CA TYR A 97 -4.06 -5.60 1.07
C TYR A 97 -4.45 -6.36 -0.21
N VAL A 98 -5.70 -6.81 -0.30
CA VAL A 98 -6.25 -7.46 -1.50
C VAL A 98 -6.30 -6.49 -2.67
N ILE A 99 -6.80 -5.26 -2.46
CA ILE A 99 -6.80 -4.21 -3.48
C ILE A 99 -5.38 -3.94 -3.98
N SER A 100 -4.41 -3.81 -3.06
CA SER A 100 -3.01 -3.51 -3.43
C SER A 100 -2.36 -4.65 -4.22
N ALA A 101 -2.63 -5.90 -3.82
CA ALA A 101 -2.16 -7.08 -4.54
C ALA A 101 -2.78 -7.18 -5.94
N TYR A 102 -4.09 -6.90 -6.06
CA TYR A 102 -4.78 -6.83 -7.34
C TYR A 102 -4.18 -5.75 -8.25
N GLN A 103 -3.99 -4.52 -7.74
CA GLN A 103 -3.45 -3.41 -8.51
C GLN A 103 -2.03 -3.69 -9.01
N ALA A 104 -1.17 -4.29 -8.17
CA ALA A 104 0.15 -4.74 -8.57
C ALA A 104 0.08 -5.83 -9.66
N GLN A 105 -0.82 -6.81 -9.50
CA GLN A 105 -1.01 -7.89 -10.47
C GLN A 105 -1.53 -7.39 -11.82
N LEU A 106 -2.49 -6.47 -11.84
CA LEU A 106 -2.99 -5.86 -13.08
C LEU A 106 -1.85 -5.15 -13.82
N VAL A 107 -1.00 -4.40 -13.11
CA VAL A 107 0.17 -3.76 -13.73
C VAL A 107 1.11 -4.79 -14.38
N ARG A 108 1.35 -5.93 -13.71
CA ARG A 108 2.18 -7.02 -14.26
C ARG A 108 1.58 -7.64 -15.52
N GLU A 109 0.27 -7.83 -15.54
CA GLU A 109 -0.44 -8.52 -16.63
C GLU A 109 -0.64 -7.65 -17.86
N TYR A 110 -1.03 -6.38 -17.68
CA TYR A 110 -1.29 -5.45 -18.77
C TYR A 110 -0.03 -4.77 -19.31
N TYR A 111 1.02 -4.68 -18.49
CA TYR A 111 2.30 -4.07 -18.87
C TYR A 111 3.44 -5.06 -18.61
N PRO A 112 3.41 -6.26 -19.24
CA PRO A 112 4.38 -7.30 -18.96
C PRO A 112 5.79 -6.85 -19.36
N ALA A 113 6.72 -7.03 -18.43
CA ALA A 113 8.12 -6.65 -18.63
C ALA A 113 9.04 -7.59 -17.85
N LYS A 114 10.35 -7.31 -17.89
CA LYS A 114 11.36 -8.13 -17.21
C LYS A 114 11.18 -8.17 -15.68
N ASN A 115 10.65 -7.11 -15.08
CA ASN A 115 10.39 -6.99 -13.66
C ASN A 115 9.31 -5.93 -13.37
N ASP A 116 8.79 -5.92 -12.14
CA ASP A 116 7.72 -5.03 -11.69
C ASP A 116 8.09 -3.55 -11.86
N TRP A 117 9.37 -3.21 -11.69
CA TRP A 117 9.88 -1.86 -11.95
C TRP A 117 9.58 -1.37 -13.37
N THR A 118 9.86 -2.21 -14.37
CA THR A 118 9.67 -1.86 -15.78
C THR A 118 8.18 -1.89 -16.13
N SER A 119 7.41 -2.82 -15.57
CA SER A 119 5.95 -2.87 -15.71
C SER A 119 5.30 -1.60 -15.17
N LEU A 120 5.71 -1.14 -13.98
CA LEU A 120 5.18 0.10 -13.40
C LEU A 120 5.60 1.34 -14.21
N LEU A 121 6.83 1.37 -14.73
CA LEU A 121 7.25 2.46 -15.62
C LEU A 121 6.37 2.53 -16.88
N ALA A 122 6.05 1.38 -17.48
CA ALA A 122 5.18 1.30 -18.65
C ALA A 122 3.74 1.75 -18.30
N PHE A 123 3.19 1.31 -17.17
CA PHE A 123 1.89 1.78 -16.68
C PHE A 123 1.85 3.29 -16.44
N LEU A 124 2.91 3.87 -15.88
CA LEU A 124 3.00 5.31 -15.61
C LEU A 124 3.42 6.14 -16.85
N LYS A 125 3.73 5.51 -17.99
CA LYS A 125 4.08 6.23 -19.22
C LYS A 125 2.93 7.16 -19.62
N GLY A 126 3.26 8.41 -19.96
CA GLY A 126 2.28 9.46 -20.27
C GLY A 126 1.59 10.11 -19.07
N LYS A 127 1.64 9.50 -17.87
CA LYS A 127 1.04 10.05 -16.66
C LYS A 127 1.86 11.21 -16.07
N LYS A 128 1.17 12.15 -15.44
CA LYS A 128 1.69 13.39 -14.88
C LYS A 128 2.10 13.20 -13.42
N GLU A 129 3.41 13.20 -13.16
CA GLU A 129 3.94 13.30 -11.79
C GLU A 129 3.53 14.63 -11.12
N ARG A 130 3.26 14.60 -9.81
CA ARG A 130 3.11 15.79 -8.96
C ARG A 130 4.35 16.68 -9.04
N ARG A 131 4.12 17.98 -9.22
CA ARG A 131 5.14 19.05 -9.18
C ARG A 131 4.59 20.23 -8.40
N PHE A 132 5.46 21.07 -7.83
CA PHE A 132 5.00 22.25 -7.10
C PHE A 132 4.18 23.22 -7.98
N TRP A 133 4.44 23.26 -9.28
CA TRP A 133 3.73 24.10 -10.25
C TRP A 133 2.52 23.41 -10.92
N ARG A 134 2.34 22.10 -10.70
CA ARG A 134 1.30 21.32 -11.38
C ARG A 134 0.20 20.98 -10.40
N LYS A 135 -0.96 21.63 -10.56
CA LYS A 135 -2.14 21.40 -9.70
C LYS A 135 -2.80 20.04 -9.95
N VAL A 136 -2.87 19.60 -11.21
CA VAL A 136 -3.49 18.33 -11.61
C VAL A 136 -2.40 17.33 -12.00
N PHE A 137 -2.33 16.22 -11.28
CA PHE A 137 -1.34 15.17 -11.44
C PHE A 137 -1.99 13.80 -11.22
N ASP A 138 -1.40 12.77 -11.81
CA ASP A 138 -1.92 11.40 -11.77
C ASP A 138 -1.24 10.58 -10.67
N PHE A 139 0.02 10.89 -10.36
CA PHE A 139 0.76 10.19 -9.30
C PHE A 139 1.74 11.09 -8.54
N ASP A 140 2.09 10.68 -7.32
CA ASP A 140 2.99 11.36 -6.40
C ASP A 140 4.07 10.40 -5.88
N VAL A 141 5.30 10.88 -5.81
CA VAL A 141 6.46 10.16 -5.26
C VAL A 141 7.15 10.94 -4.13
N THR A 142 6.54 12.03 -3.68
CA THR A 142 7.08 12.92 -2.66
C THR A 142 6.81 12.44 -1.24
N GLU A 143 5.75 11.64 -1.07
CA GLU A 143 5.40 10.99 0.19
C GLU A 143 6.51 10.05 0.68
N SER A 144 6.64 9.97 2.00
CA SER A 144 7.76 9.26 2.62
C SER A 144 7.56 7.75 2.63
N ALA A 145 8.55 7.02 2.12
CA ALA A 145 8.60 5.55 2.21
C ALA A 145 9.14 5.04 3.58
N ARG A 146 9.28 5.89 4.59
CA ARG A 146 9.90 5.55 5.90
C ARG A 146 9.29 4.29 6.54
N LEU A 147 7.95 4.18 6.53
CA LEU A 147 7.24 3.07 7.17
C LEU A 147 7.39 1.74 6.40
N HIS A 148 7.85 1.81 5.16
CA HIS A 148 8.15 0.66 4.30
C HIS A 148 9.64 0.36 4.27
N ASN A 149 10.43 0.81 5.25
CA ASN A 149 11.85 0.49 5.33
C ASN A 149 12.19 -0.03 6.74
N LYS A 150 11.37 -0.94 7.25
CA LYS A 150 11.56 -1.55 8.57
C LYS A 150 12.77 -2.48 8.58
N ALA A 151 13.41 -2.58 9.73
CA ALA A 151 14.53 -3.46 10.00
C ALA A 151 14.34 -4.13 11.38
N PRO A 152 14.95 -5.28 11.65
CA PRO A 152 14.87 -5.89 12.97
C PRO A 152 15.52 -4.97 14.02
N ARG A 153 14.98 -4.96 15.25
CA ARG A 153 15.52 -4.12 16.35
C ARG A 153 17.00 -4.38 16.61
N CYS A 154 17.40 -5.64 16.56
CA CYS A 154 18.77 -6.12 16.66
C CYS A 154 19.20 -6.67 15.30
N PRO A 155 20.42 -6.36 14.81
CA PRO A 155 20.94 -6.93 13.58
C PRO A 155 20.89 -8.46 13.59
N ILE A 156 20.46 -9.04 12.47
CA ILE A 156 20.49 -10.49 12.24
C ILE A 156 21.58 -10.72 11.20
N LEU A 157 22.56 -11.58 11.52
CA LEU A 157 23.68 -11.86 10.62
C LEU A 157 23.18 -12.41 9.28
N GLY A 158 23.61 -11.80 8.17
CA GLY A 158 23.21 -12.20 6.81
C GLY A 158 21.80 -11.77 6.41
N PHE A 159 21.01 -11.16 7.31
CA PHE A 159 19.68 -10.67 6.97
C PHE A 159 19.74 -9.24 6.41
N GLU A 160 19.30 -9.09 5.15
CA GLU A 160 19.18 -7.78 4.53
C GLU A 160 17.85 -7.65 3.80
N LEU A 161 17.09 -6.61 4.15
CA LEU A 161 15.91 -6.22 3.37
C LEU A 161 16.31 -5.23 2.27
N PRO A 162 15.68 -5.32 1.08
CA PRO A 162 15.75 -4.30 0.06
C PRO A 162 15.36 -2.91 0.58
N VAL A 163 15.83 -1.87 -0.12
CA VAL A 163 15.36 -0.51 0.14
C VAL A 163 14.12 -0.26 -0.69
N ASN A 164 13.11 0.34 -0.07
CA ASN A 164 11.86 0.63 -0.75
C ASN A 164 11.67 2.13 -1.00
N PHE A 165 10.95 2.45 -2.07
CA PHE A 165 10.37 3.76 -2.29
C PHE A 165 8.88 3.63 -2.66
N LYS A 166 8.15 4.75 -2.54
CA LYS A 166 6.70 4.79 -2.63
C LYS A 166 6.23 5.63 -3.81
N ILE A 167 5.21 5.13 -4.51
CA ILE A 167 4.41 5.86 -5.49
C ILE A 167 2.95 5.82 -5.01
N LEU A 168 2.26 6.95 -5.10
CA LEU A 168 0.83 7.08 -4.79
C LEU A 168 0.05 7.60 -5.98
N MET A 169 -1.18 7.12 -6.16
CA MET A 169 -2.14 7.70 -7.09
C MET A 169 -3.39 8.13 -6.32
N ALA A 170 -3.75 9.41 -6.45
CA ALA A 170 -4.85 10.03 -5.70
C ALA A 170 -4.83 9.76 -4.18
N PHE A 171 -3.64 9.53 -3.59
CA PHE A 171 -3.43 9.11 -2.19
C PHE A 171 -3.97 7.71 -1.82
N HIS A 172 -4.85 7.11 -2.62
CA HIS A 172 -5.49 5.83 -2.35
C HIS A 172 -4.64 4.63 -2.79
N THR A 173 -4.30 4.56 -4.07
CA THR A 173 -3.50 3.47 -4.64
C THR A 173 -2.04 3.68 -4.27
N GLU A 174 -1.43 2.68 -3.65
CA GLU A 174 -0.04 2.69 -3.22
C GLU A 174 0.75 1.58 -3.92
N PHE A 175 1.87 1.96 -4.53
CA PHE A 175 2.88 1.01 -4.98
C PHE A 175 4.14 1.22 -4.15
N ILE A 176 4.64 0.13 -3.58
CA ILE A 176 5.96 0.08 -2.96
C ILE A 176 6.85 -0.76 -3.86
N LEU A 177 7.88 -0.12 -4.43
CA LEU A 177 8.89 -0.80 -5.23
C LEU A 177 10.19 -0.88 -4.45
N ASP A 178 10.80 -2.06 -4.50
CA ASP A 178 12.07 -2.33 -3.86
C ASP A 178 13.28 -2.06 -4.76
N SER A 179 14.47 -2.11 -4.17
CA SER A 179 15.73 -1.86 -4.89
C SER A 179 16.10 -2.92 -5.92
N ASN A 180 15.43 -4.07 -5.90
CA ASN A 180 15.60 -5.15 -6.87
C ASN A 180 14.57 -5.06 -8.01
N GLY A 181 13.63 -4.13 -7.91
CA GLY A 181 12.60 -3.87 -8.90
C GLY A 181 11.39 -4.79 -8.78
N HIS A 182 11.09 -5.27 -7.57
CA HIS A 182 9.88 -6.02 -7.25
C HIS A 182 8.89 -5.16 -6.47
N PHE A 183 7.59 -5.41 -6.68
CA PHE A 183 6.56 -4.90 -5.78
C PHE A 183 6.72 -5.53 -4.39
N ALA A 184 6.52 -4.72 -3.36
CA ALA A 184 6.37 -5.19 -2.00
C ALA A 184 4.89 -5.14 -1.64
N ASN A 185 4.25 -6.31 -1.56
CA ASN A 185 2.88 -6.47 -1.07
C ASN A 185 2.85 -7.52 0.05
N GLU A 186 1.97 -7.31 1.03
CA GLU A 186 1.78 -8.20 2.18
C GLU A 186 1.32 -9.60 1.77
N ILE A 187 0.45 -9.64 0.76
CA ILE A 187 0.01 -10.82 0.06
C ILE A 187 0.31 -10.58 -1.43
N ASP A 188 0.78 -11.60 -2.13
CA ASP A 188 1.14 -11.47 -3.54
C ASP A 188 0.75 -12.75 -4.29
N PRO A 189 -0.03 -12.67 -5.39
CA PRO A 189 -0.41 -13.84 -6.19
C PRO A 189 0.77 -14.54 -6.87
N GLN A 190 1.95 -13.92 -6.93
CA GLN A 190 3.18 -14.53 -7.45
C GLN A 190 4.07 -15.15 -6.36
N GLY A 191 3.75 -14.94 -5.08
CA GLY A 191 4.51 -15.47 -3.95
C GLY A 191 4.99 -14.38 -3.00
N GLN A 192 4.98 -14.69 -1.70
CA GLN A 192 5.39 -13.74 -0.68
C GLN A 192 6.91 -13.61 -0.59
N THR A 193 7.35 -12.40 -0.25
CA THR A 193 8.74 -12.13 0.17
C THR A 193 8.74 -11.53 1.58
N TYR A 194 9.83 -11.68 2.32
CA TYR A 194 9.98 -11.00 3.61
C TYR A 194 9.79 -9.49 3.50
N ASN A 195 10.28 -8.89 2.41
CA ASN A 195 10.11 -7.46 2.18
C ASN A 195 8.63 -7.10 1.98
N GLY A 196 7.88 -7.87 1.18
CA GLY A 196 6.45 -7.67 0.99
C GLY A 196 5.66 -7.77 2.30
N ILE A 197 5.87 -8.81 3.09
CA ILE A 197 5.16 -9.00 4.37
C ILE A 197 5.50 -7.86 5.34
N ILE A 198 6.76 -7.45 5.44
CA ILE A 198 7.22 -6.48 6.44
C ILE A 198 6.92 -5.03 6.04
N ASN A 199 7.06 -4.73 4.75
CA ASN A 199 7.10 -3.37 4.20
C ASN A 199 6.08 -3.12 3.10
N GLY A 200 5.12 -4.03 2.92
CA GLY A 200 4.19 -4.03 1.81
C GLY A 200 3.35 -2.76 1.66
N ALA A 201 2.77 -2.65 0.47
CA ALA A 201 1.88 -1.59 0.06
C ALA A 201 0.44 -1.87 0.50
N SER A 202 -0.25 -0.83 0.96
CA SER A 202 -1.67 -0.92 1.29
C SER A 202 -2.45 0.24 0.69
N PHE A 203 -3.64 -0.05 0.17
CA PHE A 203 -4.60 0.96 -0.26
C PHE A 203 -4.96 1.89 0.89
N ASN A 204 -5.12 3.18 0.69
CA ASN A 204 -5.50 4.12 1.76
C ASN A 204 -6.96 4.56 1.61
N TYR A 205 -7.73 4.46 2.68
CA TYR A 205 -9.12 4.94 2.69
C TYR A 205 -9.23 6.44 2.97
N ALA A 206 -8.22 7.06 3.58
CA ALA A 206 -8.18 8.52 3.69
C ALA A 206 -7.77 9.21 2.37
N ASN A 207 -8.00 10.51 2.27
CA ASN A 207 -7.69 11.29 1.06
C ASN A 207 -6.30 11.97 1.12
N GLN A 208 -5.67 12.01 2.29
CA GLN A 208 -4.37 12.66 2.53
C GLN A 208 -3.77 12.23 3.86
N ASN A 209 -2.48 12.52 4.07
CA ASN A 209 -1.76 12.18 5.29
C ASN A 209 -2.12 13.14 6.44
N ASN A 210 -3.26 12.90 7.09
CA ASN A 210 -3.80 13.70 8.18
C ASN A 210 -4.40 12.80 9.28
N GLN A 211 -5.16 13.40 10.21
CA GLN A 211 -5.85 12.67 11.27
C GLN A 211 -6.76 11.55 10.73
N ARG A 212 -7.43 11.77 9.60
CA ARG A 212 -8.32 10.77 9.01
C ARG A 212 -7.58 9.53 8.52
N HIS A 213 -6.36 9.72 7.99
CA HIS A 213 -5.47 8.62 7.65
C HIS A 213 -5.03 7.84 8.89
N TYR A 214 -4.77 8.52 10.01
CA TYR A 214 -4.51 7.80 11.26
C TYR A 214 -5.70 6.94 11.69
N GLU A 215 -6.90 7.53 11.74
CA GLU A 215 -8.13 6.87 12.20
C GLU A 215 -8.52 5.63 11.39
N LEU A 216 -8.47 5.73 10.06
CA LEU A 216 -8.90 4.65 9.17
C LEU A 216 -7.79 3.63 8.89
N ASP A 217 -6.59 4.13 8.63
CA ASP A 217 -5.55 3.33 7.98
C ASP A 217 -4.49 2.85 8.99
N VAL A 218 -4.26 3.57 10.10
CA VAL A 218 -3.18 3.30 11.06
C VAL A 218 -3.68 2.71 12.38
N ALA A 219 -4.70 3.31 13.01
CA ALA A 219 -5.23 2.88 14.31
C ALA A 219 -5.76 1.43 14.25
N ALA A 220 -6.40 1.08 13.13
CA ALA A 220 -6.95 -0.24 12.84
C ALA A 220 -5.88 -1.36 12.76
N ILE A 221 -4.62 -1.05 12.48
CA ILE A 221 -3.55 -2.06 12.29
C ILE A 221 -3.42 -2.96 13.53
N LYS A 222 -3.43 -2.38 14.73
CA LYS A 222 -3.26 -3.17 15.96
C LYS A 222 -4.32 -4.26 16.07
N GLN A 223 -5.56 -3.93 15.73
CA GLN A 223 -6.69 -4.85 15.82
C GLN A 223 -6.75 -5.79 14.62
N HIS A 224 -6.69 -5.28 13.40
CA HIS A 224 -7.14 -5.99 12.21
C HIS A 224 -6.03 -6.44 11.25
N ASP A 225 -4.76 -6.10 11.49
CA ASP A 225 -3.65 -6.57 10.64
C ASP A 225 -3.57 -8.11 10.64
N PRO A 226 -3.28 -8.77 9.51
CA PRO A 226 -3.39 -10.22 9.43
C PRO A 226 -2.53 -10.97 10.43
N LEU A 227 -3.07 -12.07 10.97
CA LEU A 227 -2.38 -12.82 12.03
C LEU A 227 -1.02 -13.35 11.58
N PHE A 228 -0.91 -13.85 10.35
CA PHE A 228 0.36 -14.34 9.79
C PHE A 228 1.40 -13.20 9.75
N ARG A 229 0.97 -11.99 9.36
CA ARG A 229 1.83 -10.81 9.29
C ARG A 229 2.27 -10.37 10.68
N LYS A 230 1.34 -10.28 11.64
CA LYS A 230 1.66 -9.95 13.04
C LYS A 230 2.71 -10.90 13.62
N HIS A 231 2.60 -12.20 13.36
CA HIS A 231 3.58 -13.20 13.81
C HIS A 231 4.98 -12.92 13.24
N ILE A 232 5.07 -12.63 11.94
CA ILE A 232 6.33 -12.30 11.28
C ILE A 232 6.92 -10.98 11.78
N LEU A 233 6.09 -9.95 11.98
CA LEU A 233 6.52 -8.64 12.46
C LEU A 233 7.09 -8.69 13.88
N VAL A 234 6.57 -9.56 14.75
CA VAL A 234 7.11 -9.77 16.11
C VAL A 234 8.49 -10.43 16.08
N ASN A 235 8.76 -11.25 15.06
CA ASN A 235 10.08 -11.85 14.79
C ASN A 235 10.75 -12.44 16.05
N ARG A 236 10.02 -13.31 16.76
CA ARG A 236 10.49 -13.95 18.02
C ARG A 236 11.04 -12.96 19.06
N GLY A 237 10.43 -11.78 19.16
CA GLY A 237 10.83 -10.71 20.07
C GLY A 237 11.81 -9.69 19.47
N ASN A 238 12.45 -10.00 18.34
CA ASN A 238 13.31 -9.07 17.59
C ASN A 238 12.52 -8.31 16.52
N ALA A 239 11.46 -7.61 16.96
CA ALA A 239 10.44 -7.06 16.07
C ALA A 239 11.01 -6.19 14.93
N PHE A 240 10.38 -6.26 13.77
CA PHE A 240 10.66 -5.36 12.67
C PHE A 240 10.07 -3.98 12.94
N VAL A 241 10.92 -2.96 12.98
CA VAL A 241 10.55 -1.59 13.34
C VAL A 241 10.92 -0.62 12.24
N ALA A 242 10.08 0.39 12.02
CA ALA A 242 10.38 1.45 11.07
C ALA A 242 11.40 2.44 11.66
N PRO A 243 12.24 3.07 10.82
CA PRO A 243 13.10 4.16 11.25
C PRO A 243 12.27 5.32 11.78
N LEU A 244 12.80 6.05 12.76
CA LEU A 244 12.12 7.18 13.40
C LEU A 244 12.27 8.46 12.58
N TRP A 245 11.25 9.32 12.62
CA TRP A 245 11.29 10.65 12.01
C TRP A 245 12.02 11.67 12.91
N VAL A 246 13.29 11.42 13.20
CA VAL A 246 14.11 12.27 14.08
C VAL A 246 15.12 13.02 13.24
N ARG A 247 15.03 14.34 13.12
CA ARG A 247 15.93 15.14 12.27
C ARG A 247 17.17 15.70 12.98
N ARG A 248 17.15 15.71 14.32
CA ARG A 248 18.16 16.37 15.15
C ARG A 248 19.23 15.36 15.60
N PRO A 249 20.52 15.57 15.27
CA PRO A 249 21.60 14.64 15.64
C PRO A 249 21.81 14.44 17.14
N TRP A 250 21.43 15.41 17.96
CA TRP A 250 21.55 15.36 19.41
C TRP A 250 20.35 14.73 20.12
N HIS A 251 19.32 14.31 19.39
CA HIS A 251 18.18 13.59 19.97
C HIS A 251 18.63 12.19 20.42
N SER A 252 18.16 11.72 21.58
CA SER A 252 18.51 10.40 22.13
C SER A 252 18.31 9.26 21.13
N ASP A 253 17.19 9.28 20.41
CA ASP A 253 16.87 8.31 19.35
C ASP A 253 17.58 8.53 17.99
N TRP A 254 18.58 9.42 17.88
CA TRP A 254 19.23 9.70 16.59
C TRP A 254 19.81 8.45 15.90
N GLN A 255 20.25 7.45 16.67
CA GLN A 255 20.73 6.18 16.12
C GLN A 255 19.67 5.41 15.31
N ARG A 256 18.39 5.61 15.63
CA ARG A 256 17.24 4.98 14.95
C ARG A 256 16.61 5.88 13.89
N SER A 257 17.19 7.05 13.63
CA SER A 257 16.65 8.03 12.70
C SER A 257 16.71 7.56 11.24
N TYR A 258 15.64 7.85 10.50
CA TYR A 258 15.56 7.71 9.05
C TYR A 258 16.61 8.55 8.30
N PHE A 259 17.09 9.62 8.92
CA PHE A 259 18.02 10.59 8.33
C PHE A 259 19.48 10.36 8.73
N ASN A 260 19.75 9.50 9.73
CA ASN A 260 21.10 9.27 10.22
C ASN A 260 21.90 8.36 9.26
N ARG A 261 23.04 8.87 8.78
CA ARG A 261 23.94 8.17 7.83
C ARG A 261 24.89 7.16 8.49
N LYS A 262 24.94 7.14 9.83
CA LYS A 262 25.71 6.22 10.66
C LYS A 262 24.82 5.40 11.62
N GLY A 263 23.50 5.53 11.48
CA GLY A 263 22.53 4.86 12.36
C GLY A 263 22.21 3.43 11.92
N VAL A 264 21.34 2.77 12.69
CA VAL A 264 20.96 1.35 12.51
C VAL A 264 20.36 1.08 11.12
N TYR A 265 19.67 2.05 10.52
CA TYR A 265 19.04 1.93 9.20
C TYR A 265 19.94 2.40 8.04
N SER A 266 21.19 2.77 8.33
CA SER A 266 22.14 3.23 7.32
C SER A 266 22.87 2.05 6.66
N LYS A 267 23.30 2.23 5.42
CA LYS A 267 24.18 1.28 4.72
C LYS A 267 25.15 2.05 3.84
N ASN A 268 26.42 1.66 3.85
CA ASN A 268 27.49 2.29 3.05
C ASN A 268 27.54 3.83 3.21
N GLY A 269 27.44 4.31 4.46
CA GLY A 269 27.48 5.73 4.78
C GLY A 269 26.29 6.55 4.27
N LYS A 270 25.21 5.91 3.81
CA LYS A 270 23.96 6.55 3.36
C LYS A 270 22.83 6.19 4.32
N SER A 271 22.07 7.20 4.76
CA SER A 271 20.86 6.99 5.54
C SER A 271 19.77 6.32 4.69
N SER A 272 18.81 5.66 5.37
CA SER A 272 17.66 5.05 4.70
C SER A 272 16.91 6.06 3.82
N TYR A 273 16.69 7.30 4.29
CA TYR A 273 16.14 8.39 3.47
C TYR A 273 16.91 8.65 2.17
N ARG A 274 18.24 8.73 2.24
CA ARG A 274 19.07 8.99 1.06
C ARG A 274 19.06 7.82 0.08
N ARG A 275 18.94 6.58 0.57
CA ARG A 275 18.84 5.37 -0.26
C ARG A 275 17.49 5.33 -0.99
N SER A 276 16.37 5.52 -0.31
CA SER A 276 15.04 5.59 -0.95
C SER A 276 14.94 6.75 -1.95
N LEU A 277 15.52 7.91 -1.61
CA LEU A 277 15.59 9.06 -2.51
C LEU A 277 16.41 8.77 -3.78
N ALA A 278 17.48 7.99 -3.66
CA ALA A 278 18.29 7.59 -4.80
C ALA A 278 17.50 6.68 -5.76
N LEU A 279 16.80 5.66 -5.23
CA LEU A 279 15.94 4.79 -6.05
C LEU A 279 14.88 5.59 -6.80
N ARG A 280 14.15 6.46 -6.08
CA ARG A 280 13.14 7.34 -6.69
C ARG A 280 13.71 8.18 -7.83
N ARG A 281 14.93 8.71 -7.68
CA ARG A 281 15.57 9.53 -8.73
C ARG A 281 15.90 8.70 -9.98
N VAL A 282 16.32 7.45 -9.80
CA VAL A 282 16.55 6.53 -10.93
C VAL A 282 15.23 6.25 -11.64
N PHE A 283 14.19 5.85 -10.90
CA PHE A 283 12.85 5.59 -11.44
C PHE A 283 12.32 6.76 -12.27
N LEU A 284 12.35 7.98 -11.70
CA LEU A 284 11.88 9.18 -12.40
C LEU A 284 12.74 9.56 -13.60
N LYS A 285 14.05 9.26 -13.59
CA LYS A 285 14.92 9.50 -14.73
C LYS A 285 14.52 8.58 -15.89
N GLU A 286 14.30 7.30 -15.61
CA GLU A 286 13.88 6.32 -16.61
C GLU A 286 12.50 6.62 -17.17
N LEU A 287 11.53 6.96 -16.32
CA LEU A 287 10.18 7.37 -16.76
C LEU A 287 10.23 8.59 -17.70
N LYS A 288 11.08 9.58 -17.39
CA LYS A 288 11.28 10.75 -18.27
C LYS A 288 11.91 10.37 -19.60
N SER A 289 12.82 9.41 -19.63
CA SER A 289 13.39 8.91 -20.88
C SER A 289 12.33 8.20 -21.73
N MET A 290 11.46 7.39 -21.11
CA MET A 290 10.36 6.72 -21.81
C MET A 290 9.33 7.69 -22.39
N ASN A 291 9.08 8.82 -21.74
CA ASN A 291 8.15 9.85 -22.22
C ASN A 291 8.70 10.73 -23.35
N LYS A 292 9.99 10.62 -23.68
CA LYS A 292 10.60 11.30 -24.82
C LYS A 292 10.60 10.47 -26.11
N LEU A 293 10.27 9.17 -25.98
CA LEU A 293 10.16 8.18 -27.06
C LEU A 293 8.69 7.96 -27.43
#